data_AF-A0A968M526-F1
#
_entry.id   AF-A0A968M526-F1
#
_cell.length_a   1.000
_cell.length_b   1.000
_cell.length_c   1.000
_cell.angle_alpha   90.00
_cell.angle_beta   90.00
_cell.angle_gamma   90.00
#
_symmetry.space_group_name_H-M   'P 1'
#
loop_
_entity.id
_entity.type
_entity.pdbx_description
1 polymer ?
#
loop_
_entity_poly.entity_id
_entity_poly.type
_entity_poly.pdbx_seq_one_letter_code
_entity_poly.pdbx_strand_id
1 'polypeptide(L)'
;MIEPFGLNNSHLIQPHHLTEWRDSSVDDKLTTLNVTSLSGLTTYDHLLYALPDQDRRNDGRLRDRLLQRYQHLEHGGWYIAGLDQILTG
;
A
#
# COMPACT_ATOMS: atom_id res chain seq x y z
N MET A 1 23.29 13.33 -0.88
CA MET A 1 23.19 11.97 -0.32
C MET A 1 21.93 11.38 -0.94
N ILE A 2 22.07 10.44 -1.86
CA ILE A 2 20.95 9.84 -2.61
C ILE A 2 20.62 8.54 -1.90
N GLU A 3 19.47 8.49 -1.23
CA GLU A 3 18.95 7.27 -0.59
C GLU A 3 18.52 6.27 -1.68
N PRO A 4 19.05 5.04 -1.70
CA PRO A 4 18.68 4.04 -2.70
C PRO A 4 17.31 3.46 -2.34
N PHE A 5 16.38 3.54 -3.28
CA PHE A 5 14.98 3.08 -3.17
C PHE A 5 14.13 3.90 -2.17
N GLY A 6 13.40 4.87 -2.72
CA GLY A 6 12.51 5.78 -1.99
C GLY A 6 11.34 5.09 -1.30
N LEU A 7 11.59 4.53 -0.12
CA LEU A 7 10.56 4.26 0.90
C LEU A 7 10.50 5.45 1.85
N ASN A 8 10.06 6.61 1.34
CA ASN A 8 9.54 7.66 2.21
C ASN A 8 8.12 7.23 2.66
N ASN A 9 8.07 6.19 3.49
CA ASN A 9 6.85 5.71 4.11
C ASN A 9 6.44 6.71 5.19
N SER A 10 5.61 7.67 4.83
CA SER A 10 4.72 8.25 5.82
C SER A 10 3.71 7.15 6.18
N HIS A 11 4.09 6.34 7.18
CA HIS A 11 3.33 5.31 7.89
C HIS A 11 2.08 5.88 8.60
N LEU A 12 1.36 6.80 7.96
CA LEU A 12 0.26 7.51 8.58
C LEU A 12 -1.03 6.88 8.09
N ILE A 13 -1.60 6.03 8.93
CA ILE A 13 -3.00 5.66 8.82
C ILE A 13 -3.86 6.93 8.87
N GLN A 14 -4.77 7.09 7.92
CA GLN A 14 -5.72 8.20 7.93
C GLN A 14 -6.68 8.05 9.12
N PRO A 15 -7.11 9.16 9.77
CA PRO A 15 -7.91 9.08 10.99
C PRO A 15 -9.19 8.24 10.86
N HIS A 16 -9.84 8.27 9.69
CA HIS A 16 -11.07 7.50 9.47
C HIS A 16 -10.80 5.99 9.38
N HIS A 17 -9.67 5.57 8.80
CA HIS A 17 -9.26 4.17 8.80
C HIS A 17 -8.89 3.70 10.22
N LEU A 18 -8.23 4.54 11.03
CA LEU A 18 -7.96 4.19 12.43
C LEU A 18 -9.26 4.00 13.22
N THR A 19 -10.25 4.89 13.02
CA THR A 19 -11.57 4.76 13.65
C THR A 19 -12.29 3.48 13.21
N GLU A 20 -12.29 3.14 11.91
CA GLU A 20 -12.89 1.91 11.39
C GLU A 20 -12.33 0.65 12.08
N TRP A 21 -11.02 0.60 12.27
CA TRP A 21 -10.33 -0.51 12.94
C TRP A 21 -10.60 -0.53 14.45
N ARG A 22 -10.64 0.64 15.09
CA ARG A 22 -10.99 0.77 16.51
C ARG A 22 -12.43 0.34 16.79
N ASP A 23 -13.36 0.71 15.91
CA ASP A 23 -14.77 0.29 15.98
C ASP A 23 -14.92 -1.23 15.82
N SER A 24 -13.95 -1.86 15.15
CA SER A 24 -13.80 -3.32 15.04
C SER A 24 -13.05 -3.95 16.23
N SER A 25 -12.81 -3.19 17.31
CA SER A 25 -12.07 -3.63 18.52
C SER A 25 -10.62 -4.05 18.28
N VAL A 26 -9.98 -3.56 17.21
CA VAL A 26 -8.55 -3.78 16.99
C VAL A 26 -7.74 -2.71 17.73
N ASP A 27 -6.64 -3.13 18.34
CA ASP A 27 -5.75 -2.23 19.07
C ASP A 27 -5.13 -1.16 18.16
N ASP A 28 -5.18 0.10 18.60
CA ASP A 28 -4.68 1.26 17.84
C ASP A 28 -3.19 1.14 17.51
N LYS A 29 -2.39 0.58 18.44
CA LYS A 29 -0.95 0.44 18.24
C LYS A 29 -0.66 -0.65 17.23
N LEU A 30 -1.39 -1.78 17.29
CA LEU A 30 -1.29 -2.84 16.29
C LEU A 30 -1.71 -2.34 14.91
N THR A 31 -2.78 -1.54 14.86
CA THR A 31 -3.28 -0.93 13.61
C THR A 31 -2.22 0.02 13.04
N THR A 32 -1.69 0.93 13.83
CA THR A 32 -0.66 1.90 13.39
C THR A 32 0.64 1.21 12.95
N LEU A 33 0.95 0.04 13.51
CA LEU A 33 2.15 -0.72 13.14
C LEU A 33 2.03 -1.43 11.78
N ASN A 34 0.82 -1.89 11.42
CA ASN A 34 0.64 -2.82 10.29
C ASN A 34 -0.17 -2.25 9.13
N VAL A 35 -0.98 -1.22 9.37
CA VAL A 35 -1.94 -0.68 8.41
C VAL A 35 -1.40 0.61 7.80
N THR A 36 -1.27 0.63 6.48
CA THR A 36 -0.88 1.80 5.70
C THR A 36 -2.08 2.25 4.87
N SER A 37 -2.45 3.52 4.99
CA SER A 37 -3.47 4.10 4.10
C SER A 37 -2.88 4.35 2.72
N LEU A 38 -3.56 3.88 1.68
CA LEU A 38 -3.16 4.01 0.29
C LEU A 38 -4.11 4.97 -0.44
N SER A 39 -3.54 5.76 -1.35
CA SER A 39 -4.30 6.67 -2.19
C SER A 39 -3.54 6.98 -3.48
N GLY A 40 -4.27 7.24 -4.57
CA GLY A 40 -3.65 7.58 -5.84
C GLY A 40 -2.69 6.49 -6.34
N LEU A 41 -1.58 6.91 -6.96
CA LEU A 41 -0.70 6.00 -7.70
C LEU A 41 0.03 4.98 -6.82
N THR A 42 0.32 5.30 -5.55
CA THR A 42 1.03 4.37 -4.65
C THR A 42 0.21 3.11 -4.38
N THR A 43 -1.12 3.20 -4.48
CA THR A 43 -2.04 2.06 -4.34
C THR A 43 -1.71 0.94 -5.33
N TYR A 44 -1.33 1.31 -6.56
CA TYR A 44 -0.97 0.35 -7.58
C TYR A 44 0.35 -0.36 -7.28
N ASP A 45 1.33 0.35 -6.72
CA ASP A 45 2.64 -0.25 -6.43
C ASP A 45 2.54 -1.27 -5.30
N HIS A 46 1.66 -1.05 -4.32
CA HIS A 46 1.40 -2.02 -3.25
C HIS A 46 0.57 -3.22 -3.70
N LEU A 47 -0.44 -3.03 -4.55
CA LEU A 47 -1.36 -4.11 -4.94
C LEU A 47 -0.91 -4.89 -6.18
N LEU A 48 -0.19 -4.24 -7.09
CA LEU A 48 0.19 -4.78 -8.39
C LEU A 48 1.71 -4.98 -8.52
N TYR A 49 2.37 -5.26 -7.39
CA TYR A 49 3.82 -5.48 -7.32
C TYR A 49 4.28 -6.73 -8.08
N ALA A 50 3.42 -7.76 -8.18
CA ALA A 50 3.73 -9.04 -8.82
C ALA A 50 3.42 -9.08 -10.33
N LEU A 51 3.07 -7.95 -10.95
CA LEU A 51 2.85 -7.91 -12.39
C LEU A 51 4.17 -8.06 -13.15
N PRO A 52 4.18 -8.78 -14.29
CA PRO A 52 5.37 -8.92 -15.11
C PRO A 52 5.79 -7.58 -15.72
N ASP A 53 7.09 -7.41 -16.00
CA ASP A 53 7.64 -6.16 -16.54
C ASP A 53 6.96 -5.69 -17.83
N GLN A 54 6.44 -6.61 -18.63
CA GLN A 54 5.68 -6.31 -19.85
C GLN A 54 4.43 -5.45 -19.57
N ASP A 55 3.89 -5.46 -18.35
CA ASP A 55 2.74 -4.66 -17.93
C ASP A 55 3.12 -3.28 -17.37
N ARG A 56 4.43 -3.00 -17.27
CA ARG A 56 4.99 -1.70 -16.93
C ARG A 56 5.60 -1.03 -18.17
N ARG A 57 5.72 0.29 -18.09
CA ARG A 57 6.44 1.15 -19.03
C ARG A 57 7.93 1.15 -18.63
N ASN A 58 8.80 1.62 -19.53
CA ASN A 58 10.25 1.69 -19.25
C ASN A 58 10.61 2.59 -18.06
N ASP A 59 9.71 3.47 -17.63
CA ASP A 59 9.84 4.32 -16.44
C ASP A 59 9.29 3.66 -15.16
N GLY A 60 8.90 2.38 -15.23
CA GLY A 60 8.35 1.61 -14.12
C GLY A 60 6.85 1.83 -13.86
N ARG A 61 6.19 2.77 -14.55
CA ARG A 61 4.75 3.02 -14.35
C ARG A 61 3.89 1.94 -14.98
N LEU A 62 2.72 1.66 -14.41
CA LEU A 62 1.75 0.79 -15.06
C LEU A 62 1.30 1.37 -16.41
N ARG A 63 1.04 0.48 -17.36
CA ARG A 63 0.44 0.87 -18.64
C ARG A 63 -0.97 1.42 -18.45
N ASP A 64 -1.35 2.35 -19.31
CA ASP A 64 -2.64 3.07 -19.25
C ASP A 64 -3.86 2.13 -19.23
N ARG A 65 -3.79 1.00 -19.96
CA ARG A 65 -4.84 -0.04 -19.93
C ARG A 65 -5.09 -0.60 -18.53
N LEU A 66 -4.03 -0.77 -17.73
CA LEU A 66 -4.13 -1.29 -16.37
C LEU A 66 -4.59 -0.20 -15.40
N LEU A 67 -4.10 1.04 -15.56
CA LEU A 67 -4.59 2.19 -14.80
C LEU A 67 -6.11 2.35 -14.98
N GLN A 68 -6.60 2.26 -16.22
CA GLN A 68 -8.04 2.34 -16.50
C GLN A 68 -8.81 1.16 -15.88
N ARG A 69 -8.28 -0.07 -15.98
CA ARG A 69 -8.92 -1.27 -15.39
C ARG A 69 -9.03 -1.18 -13.86
N TYR A 70 -8.00 -0.63 -13.22
CA TYR A 70 -7.88 -0.57 -11.77
C TYR A 70 -8.14 0.84 -11.20
N GLN A 71 -8.72 1.75 -11.99
CA GLN A 71 -9.00 3.13 -11.59
C GLN A 71 -9.81 3.21 -10.30
N HIS A 72 -10.62 2.20 -10.01
CA HIS A 72 -11.37 2.09 -8.76
C HIS A 72 -10.49 2.09 -7.50
N LEU A 73 -9.22 1.69 -7.60
CA LEU A 73 -8.25 1.71 -6.51
C LEU A 73 -7.86 3.15 -6.11
N GLU A 74 -8.08 4.15 -6.97
CA GLU A 74 -7.80 5.56 -6.67
C GLU A 74 -8.75 6.16 -5.64
N HIS A 75 -9.90 5.53 -5.39
CA HIS A 75 -10.82 5.93 -4.33
C HIS A 75 -10.23 5.73 -2.92
N GLY A 76 -9.04 5.11 -2.83
CA GLY A 76 -8.29 4.93 -1.61
C GLY A 76 -8.69 3.68 -0.84
N GLY A 77 -8.04 3.48 0.28
CA GLY A 77 -8.27 2.37 1.19
C GLY A 77 -7.05 2.15 2.08
N TRP A 78 -6.96 0.96 2.65
CA TRP A 78 -5.83 0.57 3.48
C TRP A 78 -5.26 -0.77 3.06
N TYR A 79 -3.95 -0.90 3.27
CA TYR A 79 -3.18 -2.11 3.01
C TYR A 79 -2.54 -2.58 4.31
N ILE A 80 -2.65 -3.87 4.57
CA ILE A 80 -1.94 -4.52 5.66
C ILE A 80 -0.64 -5.05 5.06
N ALA A 81 0.49 -4.54 5.53
CA ALA A 81 1.75 -5.22 5.26
C ALA A 81 1.71 -6.53 6.04
N GLY A 82 1.39 -7.63 5.35
CA GLY A 82 1.52 -8.95 5.94
C GLY A 82 2.95 -9.09 6.43
N LEU A 83 3.13 -9.06 7.75
CA LEU A 83 4.41 -9.38 8.35
C LEU A 83 4.76 -10.77 7.83
N ASP A 84 5.84 -10.87 7.08
CA ASP A 84 6.53 -12.15 6.91
C ASP A 84 6.84 -12.61 8.33
N GLN A 85 6.02 -13.52 8.86
CA GLN A 85 6.39 -14.23 10.06
C GLN A 85 7.62 -15.03 9.67
N ILE A 86 8.79 -14.43 9.85
CA ILE A 86 9.98 -15.20 10.19
C ILE A 86 9.56 -15.91 11.48
N LEU A 87 9.05 -17.12 11.33
CA LEU A 87 8.96 -18.12 12.36
C LEU A 87 10.41 -18.36 12.78
N THR A 88 10.93 -17.51 13.66
CA THR A 88 12.11 -17.84 14.45
C THR A 88 11.66 -18.97 15.38
N GLY A 89 11.90 -20.21 14.91
CA GLY A 89 11.90 -21.40 15.73
C GLY A 89 13.05 -21.41 16.72
#